data_AF-A0A1M7E655-F1
#
_entry.id   AF-A0A1M7E655-F1
#
_cell.length_a   1.000
_cell.length_b   1.000
_cell.length_c   1.000
_cell.angle_alpha   90.00
_cell.angle_beta   90.00
_cell.angle_gamma   90.00
#
_symmetry.space_group_name_H-M   'P 1'
#
loop_
_entity.id
_entity.type
_entity.pdbx_description
1 polymer ?
#
loop_
_entity_poly.entity_id
_entity_poly.type
_entity_poly.pdbx_seq_one_letter_code
_entity_poly.pdbx_strand_id
1 'polypeptide(L)'
;MMRSLDQRVDLYELEAFALQCALQRYLHDLMARSTMRPVPLAEAMSIKPVSRIVQRLQKMANGGWTRPARGGRRPVARARPLRLEVDELLQLNALHKAGELSALLPGHRDPLQVGLGKVHQRAQNLSELFAV
;
A
#
# COMPACT_ATOMS: atom_id res chain seq x y z
N MET A 1 4.84 -11.16 25.21
CA MET A 1 5.61 -11.51 23.99
C MET A 1 4.79 -11.05 22.77
N MET A 2 4.76 -9.74 22.45
CA MET A 2 3.87 -9.15 21.42
C MET A 2 4.60 -8.95 20.08
N ARG A 3 4.90 -10.04 19.36
CA ARG A 3 5.61 -10.00 18.06
C ARG A 3 4.70 -10.16 16.82
N SER A 4 3.37 -10.19 16.97
CA SER A 4 2.46 -10.65 15.90
C SER A 4 1.56 -9.60 15.23
N LEU A 5 1.87 -8.29 15.36
CA LEU A 5 1.04 -7.25 14.73
C LEU A 5 1.58 -6.77 13.36
N ASP A 6 2.84 -7.07 13.03
CA ASP A 6 3.41 -6.73 11.72
C ASP A 6 2.88 -7.66 10.62
N GLN A 7 2.14 -7.08 9.68
CA GLN A 7 1.58 -7.74 8.51
C GLN A 7 2.53 -7.66 7.34
N ARG A 8 2.76 -8.78 6.67
CA ARG A 8 3.67 -8.87 5.52
C ARG A 8 2.89 -8.99 4.22
N VAL A 9 3.11 -8.04 3.31
CA VAL A 9 2.61 -8.03 1.94
C VAL A 9 3.79 -8.08 0.98
N ASP A 10 3.95 -9.16 0.23
CA ASP A 10 5.03 -9.28 -0.74
C ASP A 10 4.62 -8.60 -2.07
N LEU A 11 5.31 -7.50 -2.40
CA LEU A 11 5.04 -6.70 -3.59
C LEU A 11 6.14 -6.91 -4.64
N TYR A 12 5.78 -6.80 -5.91
CA TYR A 12 6.73 -6.62 -7.02
C TYR A 12 6.95 -5.13 -7.30
N GLU A 13 7.96 -4.81 -8.11
CA GLU A 13 8.35 -3.42 -8.43
C GLU A 13 7.19 -2.57 -8.92
N LEU A 14 6.47 -3.04 -9.94
CA LEU A 14 5.35 -2.31 -10.52
C LEU A 14 4.17 -2.18 -9.54
N GLU A 15 3.94 -3.18 -8.67
CA GLU A 15 2.89 -3.14 -7.66
C GLU A 15 3.22 -2.11 -6.57
N ALA A 16 4.46 -2.11 -6.08
CA ALA A 16 4.94 -1.16 -5.09
C ALA A 16 4.93 0.28 -5.63
N PHE A 17 5.36 0.46 -6.89
CA PHE A 17 5.33 1.75 -7.57
C PHE A 17 3.89 2.25 -7.76
N ALA A 18 3.00 1.40 -8.28
CA ALA A 18 1.61 1.76 -8.48
C ALA A 18 0.92 2.13 -7.15
N LEU A 19 1.17 1.36 -6.10
CA LEU A 19 0.67 1.63 -4.76
C LEU A 19 1.21 2.94 -4.19
N GLN A 20 2.51 3.21 -4.38
CA GLN A 20 3.14 4.45 -3.94
C GLN A 20 2.49 5.66 -4.62
N CYS A 21 2.37 5.62 -5.95
CA CYS A 21 1.77 6.70 -6.74
C CYS A 21 0.31 6.94 -6.33
N ALA A 22 -0.48 5.88 -6.11
CA ALA A 22 -1.88 6.00 -5.69
C ALA A 22 -2.00 6.67 -4.32
N LEU A 23 -1.16 6.28 -3.36
CA LEU A 23 -1.18 6.85 -2.00
C LEU A 23 -0.65 8.29 -1.97
N GLN A 24 0.40 8.60 -2.74
CA GLN A 24 0.88 9.97 -2.89
C GLN A 24 -0.19 10.88 -3.49
N ARG A 25 -0.91 10.38 -4.51
CA ARG A 25 -2.02 11.13 -5.11
C ARG A 25 -3.16 11.34 -4.12
N TYR A 26 -3.55 10.31 -3.37
CA TYR A 26 -4.56 10.42 -2.32
C TYR A 26 -4.18 11.50 -1.28
N LEU A 27 -2.94 11.50 -0.79
CA LEU A 27 -2.47 12.53 0.16
C LEU A 27 -2.48 13.93 -0.46
N HIS A 28 -2.08 14.06 -1.73
CA HIS A 28 -2.12 15.32 -2.46
C HIS A 28 -3.55 15.86 -2.59
N ASP A 29 -4.50 15.01 -3.01
CA ASP A 29 -5.91 15.39 -3.17
C ASP A 29 -6.55 15.72 -1.81
N LEU A 30 -6.18 15.01 -0.75
CA LEU A 30 -6.62 15.31 0.61
C LEU A 30 -6.13 16.70 1.08
N MET A 31 -4.85 17.00 0.83
CA MET A 31 -4.30 18.33 1.11
C MET A 31 -5.00 19.43 0.31
N ALA A 32 -5.24 19.21 -1.00
CA ALA A 32 -5.95 20.18 -1.84
C ALA A 32 -7.40 20.41 -1.39
N ARG A 33 -8.10 19.37 -0.89
CA ARG A 33 -9.44 19.52 -0.33
C ARG A 33 -9.42 20.27 1.00
N SER A 34 -8.38 20.06 1.82
CA SER A 34 -8.25 20.72 3.12
C SER A 34 -8.17 22.25 3.03
N THR A 35 -7.71 22.79 1.91
CA THR A 35 -7.68 24.24 1.68
C THR A 35 -9.04 24.82 1.33
N MET A 36 -10.00 24.00 0.91
CA MET A 36 -11.35 24.43 0.50
C MET A 36 -12.40 24.17 1.58
N ARG A 37 -12.21 23.15 2.42
CA ARG A 37 -13.14 22.78 3.48
C ARG A 37 -12.42 22.07 4.64
N PRO A 38 -12.99 22.11 5.85
CA PRO A 38 -12.52 21.28 6.96
C PRO A 38 -12.49 19.81 6.56
N VAL A 39 -11.38 19.13 6.86
CA VAL A 39 -11.20 17.70 6.60
C VAL A 39 -11.95 16.90 7.68
N PRO A 40 -12.80 15.94 7.31
CA PRO A 40 -13.43 15.03 8.27
C PRO A 40 -12.38 14.32 9.14
N LEU A 41 -12.66 14.13 10.43
CA LEU A 41 -11.71 13.50 11.36
C LEU A 41 -11.20 12.14 10.85
N ALA A 42 -12.06 11.33 10.25
CA ALA A 42 -11.67 10.04 9.68
C ALA A 42 -10.61 10.16 8.56
N GLU A 43 -10.73 11.18 7.70
CA GLU A 43 -9.73 11.48 6.67
C GLU A 43 -8.44 12.04 7.29
N ALA A 44 -8.54 12.87 8.32
CA ALA A 44 -7.36 13.38 9.03
C ALA A 44 -6.57 12.26 9.73
N MET A 45 -7.27 11.28 10.29
CA MET A 45 -6.66 10.11 10.92
C MET A 45 -5.93 9.19 9.93
N SER A 46 -6.29 9.20 8.65
CA SER A 46 -5.62 8.40 7.63
C SER A 46 -4.25 8.94 7.22
N ILE A 47 -3.97 10.24 7.44
CA ILE A 47 -2.75 10.91 6.98
C ILE A 47 -1.49 10.22 7.49
N LYS A 48 -1.42 9.98 8.79
CA LYS A 48 -0.24 9.39 9.44
C LYS A 48 0.08 7.98 8.95
N PRO A 49 -0.86 7.00 8.99
CA PRO A 49 -0.59 5.66 8.47
C PRO A 49 -0.27 5.68 6.98
N VAL A 50 -1.01 6.44 6.16
CA VAL A 50 -0.74 6.53 4.71
C VAL A 50 0.65 7.10 4.43
N SER A 51 1.06 8.15 5.14
CA SER A 51 2.39 8.78 4.98
C SER A 51 3.52 7.80 5.32
N ARG A 52 3.36 6.98 6.37
CA ARG A 52 4.34 5.94 6.74
C ARG A 52 4.47 4.88 5.64
N ILE A 53 3.34 4.43 5.09
CA ILE A 53 3.33 3.46 3.98
C ILE A 53 4.07 4.04 2.77
N VAL A 54 3.78 5.29 2.39
CA VAL A 54 4.47 5.99 1.28
C VAL A 54 5.98 6.04 1.52
N GLN A 55 6.42 6.41 2.72
CA GLN A 55 7.85 6.46 3.05
C GLN A 55 8.52 5.08 2.94
N ARG A 56 7.84 4.01 3.36
CA ARG A 56 8.37 2.63 3.21
C ARG A 56 8.45 2.21 1.75
N LEU A 57 7.41 2.48 0.97
CA LEU A 57 7.39 2.20 -0.47
C LEU A 57 8.49 2.97 -1.20
N GLN A 58 8.71 4.24 -0.85
CA GLN A 58 9.78 5.05 -1.43
C GLN A 58 11.17 4.51 -1.06
N LYS A 59 11.38 4.06 0.18
CA LYS A 59 12.62 3.36 0.57
C LYS A 59 12.79 2.04 -0.19
N MET A 60 11.71 1.30 -0.42
CA MET A 60 11.75 0.08 -1.24
C MET A 60 12.16 0.39 -2.68
N ALA A 61 11.58 1.42 -3.29
CA ALA A 61 11.94 1.86 -4.64
C ALA A 61 13.40 2.33 -4.73
N ASN A 62 13.86 3.16 -3.78
CA ASN A 62 15.22 3.67 -3.75
C ASN A 62 16.28 2.59 -3.45
N GLY A 63 15.90 1.54 -2.73
CA GLY A 63 16.80 0.42 -2.40
C GLY A 63 17.15 -0.48 -3.58
N GLY A 64 16.63 -0.19 -4.78
CA GLY A 64 16.82 -0.98 -5.99
C GLY A 64 16.07 -2.32 -5.95
N TRP A 65 15.37 -2.67 -7.03
CA TRP A 65 14.94 -4.05 -7.24
C TRP A 65 16.11 -4.81 -7.84
N THR A 66 16.74 -5.69 -7.06
CA THR A 66 17.89 -6.46 -7.53
C THR A 66 17.49 -7.24 -8.78
N ARG A 67 18.10 -6.90 -9.92
CA ARG A 67 17.96 -7.68 -11.15
C ARG A 67 18.56 -9.06 -10.90
N PRO A 68 17.90 -10.16 -11.31
CA PRO A 68 18.50 -11.48 -11.20
C PRO A 68 19.83 -11.52 -11.96
N ALA A 69 20.82 -12.24 -11.41
CA ALA A 69 22.14 -12.39 -12.01
C ALA A 69 22.02 -12.86 -13.48
N ARG A 70 22.80 -12.23 -14.37
CA ARG A 70 22.86 -12.58 -15.80
C ARG A 70 23.18 -14.07 -15.94
N GLY A 71 22.20 -14.87 -16.36
CA GLY A 71 22.36 -16.32 -16.56
C GLY A 71 21.07 -17.14 -16.41
N GLY A 72 20.05 -16.64 -15.71
CA GLY A 72 18.74 -17.29 -15.59
C GLY A 72 17.78 -16.83 -16.69
N ARG A 73 17.17 -17.77 -17.42
CA ARG A 73 16.33 -17.58 -18.64
C ARG A 73 15.12 -16.64 -18.53
N ARG A 74 14.82 -16.00 -17.40
CA ARG A 74 13.76 -14.96 -17.28
C ARG A 74 14.13 -13.91 -16.22
N PRO A 75 14.12 -12.60 -16.55
CA PRO A 75 14.28 -11.55 -15.56
C PRO A 75 12.97 -11.38 -14.78
N VAL A 76 12.80 -12.11 -13.68
CA VAL A 76 11.70 -11.86 -12.74
C VAL A 76 12.29 -11.09 -11.57
N ALA A 77 11.95 -9.81 -11.44
CA ALA A 77 12.26 -9.03 -10.24
C ALA A 77 11.70 -9.77 -9.03
N ARG A 78 12.50 -10.02 -7.99
CA ARG A 78 12.02 -10.74 -6.80
C ARG A 78 11.07 -9.87 -6.00
N ALA A 79 9.95 -10.43 -5.55
CA ALA A 79 9.04 -9.74 -4.64
C ALA A 79 9.75 -9.33 -3.34
N ARG A 80 9.40 -8.17 -2.79
CA ARG A 80 9.95 -7.63 -1.55
C ARG A 80 8.83 -7.42 -0.52
N PRO A 81 9.09 -7.70 0.76
CA PRO A 81 8.10 -7.56 1.80
C PRO A 81 7.88 -6.08 2.15
N LEU A 82 6.65 -5.60 1.97
CA LEU A 82 6.13 -4.44 2.67
C LEU A 82 5.60 -4.91 4.03
N ARG A 83 6.21 -4.40 5.10
CA ARG A 83 5.73 -4.62 6.47
C ARG A 83 4.77 -3.48 6.84
N LEU A 84 3.59 -3.85 7.33
CA LEU A 84 2.51 -2.95 7.70
C LEU A 84 2.12 -3.21 9.16
N GLU A 85 1.91 -2.14 9.92
CA GLU A 85 1.18 -2.23 11.20
C GLU A 85 -0.30 -2.57 10.92
N VAL A 86 -1.05 -3.03 11.93
CA VAL A 86 -2.46 -3.43 11.75
C VAL A 86 -3.32 -2.24 11.31
N ASP A 87 -3.13 -1.07 11.92
CA ASP A 87 -3.83 0.17 11.56
C ASP A 87 -3.56 0.57 10.10
N GLU A 88 -2.32 0.42 9.65
CA GLU A 88 -1.92 0.70 8.27
C GLU A 88 -2.55 -0.26 7.27
N LEU A 89 -2.59 -1.56 7.60
CA LEU A 89 -3.25 -2.56 6.76
C LEU A 89 -4.76 -2.28 6.66
N LEU A 90 -5.40 -1.98 7.78
CA LEU A 90 -6.83 -1.67 7.84
C LEU A 90 -7.14 -0.38 7.09
N GLN A 91 -6.34 0.67 7.26
CA GLN A 91 -6.50 1.92 6.53
C GLN A 91 -6.35 1.72 5.02
N LEU A 92 -5.35 0.95 4.59
CA LEU A 92 -5.12 0.68 3.17
C LEU A 92 -6.26 -0.13 2.55
N ASN A 93 -6.79 -1.11 3.29
CA ASN A 93 -7.96 -1.88 2.89
C ASN A 93 -9.23 -1.02 2.84
N ALA A 94 -9.42 -0.10 3.77
CA ALA A 94 -10.55 0.83 3.77
C ALA A 94 -10.53 1.74 2.53
N LEU A 95 -9.37 2.32 2.21
CA LEU A 95 -9.19 3.14 1.00
C LEU A 95 -9.42 2.34 -0.28
N HIS A 96 -9.00 1.07 -0.31
CA HIS A 96 -9.28 0.18 -1.43
C HIS A 96 -10.79 -0.08 -1.60
N LYS A 97 -11.50 -0.43 -0.52
CA LYS A 97 -12.95 -0.70 -0.55
C LYS A 97 -13.76 0.54 -0.93
N ALA A 98 -13.31 1.72 -0.51
CA ALA A 98 -13.92 3.00 -0.89
C ALA A 98 -13.65 3.38 -2.36
N GLY A 99 -12.76 2.67 -3.07
CA GLY A 99 -12.39 2.97 -4.45
C GLY A 99 -11.46 4.16 -4.61
N GLU A 100 -11.02 4.78 -3.51
CA GLU A 100 -10.20 6.00 -3.48
C GLU A 100 -8.84 5.82 -4.16
N LEU A 101 -8.29 4.60 -4.18
CA LEU A 101 -6.97 4.33 -4.78
C LEU A 101 -7.05 4.00 -6.28
N SER A 102 -8.11 3.30 -6.71
CA SER A 102 -8.25 2.80 -8.08
C SER A 102 -8.59 3.90 -9.08
N ALA A 103 -9.23 4.97 -8.63
CA ALA A 103 -9.61 6.11 -9.47
C ALA A 103 -8.40 6.93 -9.97
N LEU A 104 -7.21 6.72 -9.40
CA LEU A 104 -6.12 7.68 -9.46
C LEU A 104 -5.01 7.34 -10.49
N LEU A 105 -5.01 6.15 -11.12
CA LEU A 105 -3.93 5.72 -12.03
C LEU A 105 -4.39 4.84 -13.21
N PRO A 106 -4.80 5.42 -14.36
CA PRO A 106 -5.23 4.64 -15.52
C PRO A 106 -4.12 3.77 -16.14
N GLY A 107 -2.86 4.21 -16.11
CA GLY A 107 -1.72 3.46 -16.70
C GLY A 107 -1.12 2.35 -15.82
N HIS A 108 -1.51 2.27 -14.54
CA HIS A 108 -0.96 1.31 -13.58
C HIS A 108 -2.05 0.55 -12.81
N ARG A 109 -3.24 0.44 -13.41
CA ARG A 109 -4.41 -0.16 -12.78
C ARG A 109 -4.19 -1.62 -12.41
N ASP A 110 -3.64 -2.43 -13.32
CA ASP A 110 -3.50 -3.87 -13.07
C ASP A 110 -2.49 -4.18 -11.95
N PRO A 111 -1.26 -3.60 -11.95
CA PRO A 111 -0.33 -3.79 -10.82
C PRO A 111 -0.88 -3.26 -9.50
N LEU A 112 -1.63 -2.15 -9.53
CA LEU A 112 -2.28 -1.61 -8.33
C LEU A 112 -3.34 -2.59 -7.79
N GLN A 113 -4.20 -3.11 -8.65
CA GLN A 113 -5.25 -4.06 -8.26
C GLN A 113 -4.66 -5.35 -7.69
N VAL A 114 -3.58 -5.88 -8.27
CA VAL A 114 -2.88 -7.04 -7.72
C VAL A 114 -2.30 -6.73 -6.34
N GLY A 115 -1.62 -5.59 -6.18
CA GLY A 115 -1.09 -5.14 -4.89
C GLY A 115 -2.18 -4.99 -3.82
N LEU A 116 -3.30 -4.34 -4.16
CA LEU A 116 -4.45 -4.14 -3.27
C LEU A 116 -5.19 -5.45 -2.96
N GLY A 117 -5.23 -6.40 -3.91
CA GLY A 117 -5.78 -7.74 -3.67
C GLY A 117 -5.01 -8.48 -2.57
N LYS A 118 -3.68 -8.38 -2.57
CA LYS A 118 -2.83 -8.97 -1.51
C LYS A 118 -3.07 -8.30 -0.15
N VAL A 119 -3.24 -6.98 -0.13
CA VAL A 119 -3.60 -6.20 1.06
C VAL A 119 -4.97 -6.64 1.60
N HIS A 120 -5.95 -6.76 0.72
CA HIS A 120 -7.30 -7.19 1.07
C HIS A 120 -7.31 -8.58 1.68
N GLN A 121 -6.62 -9.53 1.05
CA GLN A 121 -6.48 -10.89 1.57
C GLN A 121 -5.82 -10.90 2.95
N ARG A 122 -4.77 -10.10 3.17
CA ARG A 122 -4.15 -9.98 4.50
C ARG A 122 -5.09 -9.39 5.54
N ALA A 123 -5.91 -8.41 5.17
CA ALA A 123 -6.89 -7.84 6.07
C ALA A 123 -8.00 -8.84 6.43
N GLN A 124 -8.45 -9.66 5.48
CA GLN A 124 -9.42 -10.74 5.75
C GLN A 124 -8.86 -11.75 6.76
N ASN A 125 -7.62 -12.19 6.58
CA ASN A 125 -6.97 -13.12 7.50
C ASN A 125 -6.82 -12.53 8.92
N LEU A 126 -6.69 -11.21 9.07
CA LEU A 126 -6.74 -10.56 10.39
C LEU A 126 -8.14 -10.62 10.99
N SER A 127 -9.19 -10.34 10.22
CA SER A 127 -10.56 -10.40 10.70
C SER A 127 -10.93 -11.79 11.21
N GLU A 128 -10.46 -12.86 10.56
CA GLU A 128 -10.63 -14.24 11.01
C GLU A 128 -10.01 -14.49 12.40
N LEU A 129 -8.90 -13.82 12.73
CA LEU A 129 -8.23 -13.97 14.04
C LEU A 129 -8.98 -13.29 15.19
N PHE A 130 -9.89 -12.36 14.90
CA PHE A 130 -10.65 -11.60 15.91
C PHE A 130 -12.15 -11.94 15.94
N ALA A 131 -12.61 -12.90 15.13
CA ALA A 131 -14.02 -13.30 15.03
C ALA A 131 -14.50 -14.26 16.16
N VAL A 132 -13.97 -14.10 17.37
CA VAL A 132 -14.33 -14.89 18.57
C VAL A 132 -15.59 -14.35 19.23
#